data_AF-A0A6C8Y3K3-F1
#
_entry.id   AF-A0A6C8Y3K3-F1
#
_cell.length_a   1.000
_cell.length_b   1.000
_cell.length_c   1.000
_cell.angle_alpha   90.00
_cell.angle_beta   90.00
_cell.angle_gamma   90.00
#
_symmetry.space_group_name_H-M   'P 1'
#
loop_
_entity.id
_entity.type
_entity.pdbx_description
1 polymer ?
#
loop_
_entity_poly.entity_id
_entity_poly.type
_entity_poly.pdbx_seq_one_letter_code
_entity_poly.pdbx_strand_id
1 'polypeptide(L)' 'LKKGMQVYLEGRLQVRKWTDSIGAERHSTEVVIDINGTLQMLGSRHDAGKERPQDAPTENDDNDNNV' A
#
# COMPACT_ATOMS: atom_id res chain seq x y z
N LEU A 1 -2.15 3.91 -5.70
CA LEU A 1 -2.11 2.48 -6.07
C LEU A 1 -1.16 2.31 -7.26
N LYS A 2 -0.22 1.37 -7.23
CA LYS A 2 0.66 1.06 -8.36
C LYS A 2 0.16 -0.20 -9.08
N LYS A 3 0.38 -0.29 -10.39
CA LYS A 3 0.06 -1.50 -11.16
C LYS A 3 0.79 -2.70 -10.56
N GLY A 4 0.08 -3.82 -10.40
CA GLY A 4 0.61 -5.06 -9.82
C GLY A 4 0.47 -5.17 -8.30
N MET A 5 0.01 -4.13 -7.59
CA MET A 5 -0.30 -4.25 -6.17
C MET A 5 -1.58 -5.06 -5.97
N GLN A 6 -1.54 -6.01 -5.04
CA GLN A 6 -2.73 -6.76 -4.66
C GLN A 6 -3.55 -5.96 -3.64
N VAL A 7 -4.87 -5.98 -3.81
CA VAL A 7 -5.85 -5.29 -2.98
C VAL A 7 -7.08 -6.16 -2.76
N TYR A 8 -7.73 -5.98 -1.61
CA TYR A 8 -9.09 -6.36 -1.34
C TYR A 8 -9.97 -5.14 -1.56
N LEU A 9 -11.14 -5.30 -2.17
CA LEU A 9 -12.10 -4.22 -2.31
C LEU A 9 -13.53 -4.76 -2.23
N GLU A 10 -14.42 -3.94 -1.70
CA GLU A 10 -15.86 -4.17 -1.62
C GLU A 10 -16.59 -2.96 -2.21
N GLY A 11 -17.58 -3.22 -3.05
CA GLY A 11 -18.37 -2.20 -3.73
C GLY A 11 -19.58 -2.82 -4.42
N ARG A 12 -20.21 -2.06 -5.30
CA ARG A 12 -21.39 -2.51 -6.06
C ARG A 12 -21.03 -2.77 -7.52
N LEU A 13 -21.63 -3.82 -8.09
CA LEU A 13 -21.55 -4.09 -9.51
C LEU A 13 -22.43 -3.11 -10.28
N GLN A 14 -21.85 -2.43 -11.27
CA GLN A 14 -22.58 -1.53 -12.17
C GLN A 14 -22.34 -1.96 -13.62
N VAL A 15 -23.42 -2.06 -14.38
CA VAL A 15 -23.37 -2.28 -15.83
C VAL A 15 -23.88 -1.02 -16.50
N ARG A 16 -23.03 -0.34 -17.27
CA ARG A 16 -23.43 0.84 -18.04
C ARG A 16 -23.40 0.56 -19.54
N LYS A 17 -24.37 1.12 -20.23
CA LYS A 17 -24.47 1.12 -21.69
C LYS A 17 -24.04 2.49 -22.21
N TRP A 18 -23.22 2.50 -23.24
CA TRP A 18 -22.78 3.74 -23.90
C TRP A 18 -22.59 3.49 -25.39
N THR A 19 -22.57 4.57 -26.17
CA THR A 19 -22.38 4.52 -27.62
C THR A 19 -20.97 5.01 -27.94
N ASP A 20 -20.22 4.24 -28.71
CA ASP A 20 -18.88 4.63 -29.14
C ASP A 20 -18.90 5.62 -30.32
N SER A 21 -17.73 6.17 -30.68
CA SER A 21 -17.62 7.21 -31.70
C SER A 21 -18.06 6.77 -33.10
N ILE A 22 -18.18 5.45 -33.35
CA ILE A 22 -18.67 4.89 -34.61
C ILE A 22 -20.15 4.52 -34.55
N GLY A 23 -20.84 4.83 -33.44
CA GLY A 23 -22.27 4.60 -33.25
C GLY A 23 -22.62 3.21 -32.73
N ALA A 24 -21.64 2.36 -32.40
CA ALA A 24 -21.91 1.02 -31.90
C ALA A 24 -22.23 1.03 -30.40
N GLU A 25 -23.18 0.18 -30.00
CA GLU A 25 -23.57 0.00 -28.62
C GLU A 25 -22.55 -0.86 -27.86
N ARG A 26 -22.13 -0.38 -26.69
CA ARG A 26 -21.14 -1.06 -25.82
C ARG A 26 -21.66 -1.18 -24.40
N HIS A 27 -21.20 -2.23 -23.72
CA HIS A 27 -21.43 -2.45 -22.29
C HIS A 27 -20.12 -2.40 -21.53
N SER A 28 -20.16 -1.82 -20.34
CA SER A 28 -19.03 -1.83 -19.40
C SER A 28 -19.53 -2.29 -18.04
N THR A 29 -18.89 -3.34 -17.52
CA THR A 29 -19.13 -3.88 -16.19
C THR A 29 -18.03 -3.37 -15.27
N GLU A 30 -18.42 -2.63 -14.24
CA GLU A 30 -17.52 -1.94 -13.32
C GLU A 30 -17.88 -2.30 -11.88
N VAL A 31 -16.88 -2.31 -11.00
CA VAL A 31 -17.10 -2.35 -9.54
C VAL A 31 -16.91 -0.93 -9.02
N VAL A 32 -17.98 -0.34 -8.49
CA VAL A 32 -18.00 1.03 -7.98
C VAL A 32 -17.95 1.00 -6.46
N ILE A 33 -16.97 1.68 -5.89
CA ILE A 33 -16.79 1.84 -4.45
C ILE A 33 -17.40 3.20 -4.06
N ASP A 34 -18.47 3.19 -3.28
CA ASP A 34 -19.07 4.41 -2.72
C ASP A 34 -18.63 4.62 -1.26
N ILE A 35 -19.28 5.52 -0.53
CA ILE A 35 -18.96 5.81 0.88
C ILE A 35 -19.11 4.59 1.81
N ASN A 36 -19.85 3.55 1.40
CA ASN A 36 -20.04 2.34 2.17
C ASN A 36 -19.09 1.21 1.73
N GLY A 37 -18.35 1.39 0.64
CA GLY A 37 -17.41 0.41 0.12
C GLY A 37 -16.06 0.44 0.86
N THR A 38 -15.23 -0.57 0.62
CA THR A 38 -13.93 -0.72 1.25
C THR A 38 -12.82 -0.96 0.24
N LEU A 39 -11.60 -0.52 0.55
CA LEU A 39 -10.40 -0.86 -0.19
C LEU A 39 -9.25 -1.06 0.79
N GLN A 40 -8.61 -2.22 0.76
CA GLN A 40 -7.50 -2.60 1.61
C GLN A 40 -6.34 -3.14 0.78
N MET A 41 -5.13 -2.69 1.11
CA MET A 41 -3.91 -3.19 0.48
C MET A 41 -3.57 -4.60 1.00
N LEU A 42 -3.28 -5.53 0.10
CA LEU A 42 -2.89 -6.91 0.40
C LEU A 42 -1.43 -7.16 0.02
N GLY A 43 -0.46 -6.54 0.72
CA GLY A 43 0.99 -6.77 0.54
C GLY A 43 1.83 -5.54 0.87
N SER A 44 3.11 -5.63 1.29
CA SER A 44 3.98 -6.78 1.58
C SER A 44 4.37 -6.77 3.07
N ARG A 45 4.27 -7.91 3.76
CA ARG A 45 4.93 -8.15 5.07
C ARG A 45 6.46 -8.31 4.92
N HIS A 46 7.12 -7.43 4.20
CA HIS A 46 8.58 -7.45 4.02
C HIS A 46 9.13 -6.03 4.23
N ASP A 47 9.20 -5.61 5.50
CA ASP A 47 10.33 -4.81 6.04
C ASP A 47 10.27 -4.53 7.56
N ALA A 48 9.45 -5.26 8.33
CA ALA A 48 9.53 -5.23 9.81
C ALA A 48 10.68 -6.12 10.31
N GLY A 49 11.87 -5.97 9.74
CA GLY A 49 12.98 -6.91 9.95
C GLY A 49 14.37 -6.39 9.61
N LYS A 50 14.64 -5.10 9.87
CA LYS A 50 16.01 -4.62 10.12
C LYS A 50 16.02 -3.73 11.37
N GLU A 51 15.64 -4.31 12.49
CA GLU A 51 16.28 -3.95 13.75
C GLU A 51 17.72 -4.44 13.67
N ARG A 52 18.67 -3.52 13.45
CA ARG A 52 20.03 -3.70 13.93
C ARG A 52 20.14 -2.92 15.23
N PRO A 53 20.07 -3.57 16.41
CA PRO A 53 20.60 -2.97 17.62
C PRO A 53 22.12 -3.20 17.60
N GLN A 54 22.85 -2.27 17.01
CA GLN A 54 24.30 -2.20 17.11
C GLN A 54 24.67 -0.72 17.05
N ASP A 55 24.75 -0.11 18.23
CA ASP A 55 25.95 0.61 18.65
C ASP A 55 25.93 0.70 20.18
N ALA A 56 26.87 -0.03 20.79
CA ALA A 56 27.12 -0.09 22.21
C ALA A 56 27.59 1.28 22.75
N PRO A 57 27.38 1.60 24.03
CA PRO A 57 27.98 2.78 24.63
C PRO A 57 29.51 2.58 24.67
N THR A 58 30.26 3.47 24.03
CA THR A 58 31.69 3.58 24.27
C THR A 58 31.90 4.13 25.67
N GLU A 59 32.32 3.23 26.56
CA GLU A 59 32.85 3.50 27.88
C GLU A 59 34.11 4.36 27.72
N ASN A 60 33.99 5.67 27.94
CA ASN A 60 35.12 6.58 28.00
C ASN A 60 35.82 6.38 29.36
N ASP A 61 36.58 5.29 29.45
CA ASP A 61 37.54 5.05 30.52
C ASP A 61 38.90 5.53 30.04
N ASP A 62 39.10 6.85 30.02
CA ASP A 62 40.40 7.45 29.74
C ASP A 62 40.69 8.60 30.71
N ASN A 63 41.39 8.21 31.77
CA ASN A 63 42.56 8.89 32.32
C ASN A 63 42.35 9.87 33.49
N ASP A 64 42.13 9.25 34.64
CA ASP A 64 42.51 9.74 35.96
C ASP A 64 44.05 9.78 36.08
N ASN A 65 44.68 10.89 35.68
CA ASN A 65 46.00 11.30 36.18
C ASN A 65 46.45 12.69 35.66
N ASN A 66 46.40 13.71 36.52
CA ASN A 66 47.63 14.38 36.95
C ASN A 66 47.36 15.31 38.16
N VAL A 67 48.13 15.05 39.22
CA VAL A 67 48.30 15.86 40.44
C VAL A 67 48.81 17.27 40.12
#